data_AF-A0A3S1U4P4-F1
#
_entry.id   AF-A0A3S1U4P4-F1
#
_cell.length_a   1.000
_cell.length_b   1.000
_cell.length_c   1.000
_cell.angle_alpha   90.00
_cell.angle_beta   90.00
_cell.angle_gamma   90.00
#
_symmetry.space_group_name_H-M   'P 1'
#
loop_
_entity.id
_entity.type
_entity.pdbx_description
1 polymer ?
#
loop_
_entity_poly.entity_id
_entity_poly.type
_entity_poly.pdbx_seq_one_letter_code
_entity_poly.pdbx_strand_id
1 'polypeptide(L)' 'MITLTYRIETPGSIEALAAKIASDQSTGTFVALPGETEELKARVAARVLAIRPLPDAERPSLPNDGKGPFRRADVDIAF' A
#
# COMPACT_ATOMS: atom_id res chain seq x y z
N MET A 1 2.78 0.91 -17.67
CA MET A 1 3.14 0.89 -16.25
C MET A 1 3.04 2.31 -15.73
N ILE A 2 2.06 2.56 -14.87
CA ILE A 2 1.84 3.86 -14.22
C ILE A 2 2.39 3.75 -12.81
N THR A 3 3.14 4.75 -12.35
CA THR A 3 3.67 4.79 -10.98
C THR A 3 3.01 5.93 -10.21
N LEU A 4 2.54 5.63 -9.01
CA LEU A 4 1.88 6.55 -8.10
C LEU A 4 2.69 6.65 -6.82
N THR A 5 2.90 7.87 -6.33
CA THR A 5 3.53 8.13 -5.03
C THR A 5 2.46 8.45 -4.00
N TYR A 6 2.41 7.66 -2.94
CA TYR A 6 1.49 7.82 -1.81
C TYR A 6 2.21 8.36 -0.58
N ARG A 7 1.60 9.33 0.11
CA ARG A 7 1.93 9.64 1.50
C ARG A 7 1.15 8.69 2.41
N ILE A 8 1.85 7.78 3.07
CA ILE A 8 1.24 6.83 4.01
C ILE A 8 1.50 7.30 5.45
N GLU A 9 0.45 7.27 6.27
CA GLU A 9 0.52 7.45 7.72
C GLU A 9 -0.23 6.31 8.40
N THR A 10 0.41 5.60 9.33
CA THR A 10 -0.21 4.45 10.01
C THR A 10 0.39 4.24 11.40
N PRO A 11 -0.42 3.84 12.42
CA PRO A 11 0.13 3.38 13.70
C PRO A 11 0.82 2.01 13.58
N GLY A 12 0.63 1.31 12.46
CA GLY A 12 1.22 -0.01 12.17
C GLY A 12 2.49 0.04 11.32
N SER A 13 2.68 -0.99 10.49
CA SER A 13 3.80 -1.08 9.53
C SER A 13 3.44 -0.38 8.21
N ILE A 14 4.38 0.41 7.70
CA ILE A 14 4.29 1.04 6.38
C ILE A 14 4.31 -0.03 5.29
N GLU A 15 5.19 -1.01 5.43
CA GLU A 15 5.39 -2.11 4.48
C GLU A 15 4.10 -2.94 4.32
N ALA A 16 3.47 -3.30 5.43
CA ALA A 16 2.23 -4.07 5.42
C ALA A 16 1.08 -3.29 4.75
N LEU A 17 0.96 -1.99 5.04
CA LEU A 17 -0.09 -1.16 4.43
C LEU A 17 0.19 -0.90 2.94
N ALA A 18 1.44 -0.66 2.55
CA ALA A 18 1.85 -0.52 1.16
C ALA A 18 1.56 -1.79 0.34
N ALA A 19 1.87 -2.97 0.89
CA ALA A 19 1.55 -4.25 0.26
C ALA A 19 0.03 -4.44 0.08
N LYS A 20 -0.76 -4.04 1.08
CA LYS A 20 -2.22 -4.05 0.98
C LYS A 20 -2.73 -3.12 -0.11
N ILE A 21 -2.21 -1.88 -0.19
CA ILE A 21 -2.59 -0.94 -1.26
C ILE A 21 -2.26 -1.52 -2.64
N ALA A 22 -1.06 -2.09 -2.81
CA ALA A 22 -0.67 -2.71 -4.08
C ALA A 22 -1.60 -3.89 -4.44
N SER A 23 -1.96 -4.73 -3.47
CA SER A 23 -2.94 -5.81 -3.67
C SER A 23 -4.30 -5.25 -4.11
N ASP A 24 -4.84 -4.28 -3.36
CA ASP A 24 -6.17 -3.70 -3.59
C ASP A 24 -6.27 -2.93 -4.92
N GLN A 25 -5.15 -2.37 -5.42
CA GLN A 25 -5.08 -1.65 -6.71
C GLN A 25 -4.82 -2.57 -7.92
N SER A 26 -4.77 -3.89 -7.74
CA SER A 26 -4.46 -4.84 -8.82
C SER A 26 -5.70 -5.44 -9.48
N THR A 27 -6.02 -6.72 -9.23
CA THR A 27 -7.10 -7.44 -9.91
C THR A 27 -8.50 -7.08 -9.39
N GLY A 28 -8.59 -6.32 -8.29
CA GLY A 28 -9.86 -5.86 -7.71
C GLY A 28 -10.76 -6.97 -7.15
N THR A 29 -10.30 -8.22 -7.16
CA THR A 29 -11.04 -9.42 -6.73
C THR A 29 -10.43 -10.02 -5.46
N PHE A 30 -11.19 -10.01 -4.37
CA PHE A 30 -10.83 -10.66 -3.10
C PHE A 30 -11.03 -12.19 -3.12
N VAL A 31 -11.59 -12.73 -4.21
CA VAL A 31 -11.92 -14.14 -4.39
C VAL A 31 -11.34 -14.65 -5.70
N ALA A 32 -10.83 -15.88 -5.70
CA ALA A 32 -10.32 -16.51 -6.92
C ALA A 32 -11.46 -16.73 -7.91
N LEU A 33 -11.29 -16.24 -9.14
CA LEU A 33 -12.25 -16.49 -10.22
C LEU A 33 -11.87 -17.76 -11.01
N PRO A 34 -12.86 -18.47 -11.58
CA PRO A 34 -12.57 -19.59 -12.49
C PRO A 34 -11.72 -19.12 -13.67
N GLY A 35 -10.54 -19.72 -13.85
CA GLY A 35 -9.57 -19.36 -14.90
C GLY A 35 -8.55 -18.29 -14.50
N GLU A 36 -8.60 -17.78 -13.27
CA GLU A 36 -7.61 -16.86 -12.73
C GLU A 36 -6.42 -17.67 -12.19
N THR A 37 -5.36 -17.82 -12.99
CA THR A 37 -4.15 -18.53 -12.55
C THR A 37 -3.19 -17.58 -11.82
N GLU A 38 -2.32 -18.13 -10.99
CA GLU A 38 -1.31 -17.35 -10.26
C GLU A 38 -0.36 -16.61 -11.22
N GLU A 39 -0.07 -17.21 -12.38
CA GLU A 39 0.75 -16.58 -13.43
C GLU A 39 0.06 -15.38 -14.06
N LEU A 40 -1.27 -15.43 -14.24
CA LEU A 40 -2.04 -14.30 -14.77
C LEU A 40 -2.08 -13.16 -13.75
N LYS A 41 -2.32 -13.47 -12.47
CA LYS A 41 -2.28 -12.49 -11.38
C LYS A 41 -0.90 -11.84 -11.26
N ALA A 42 0.17 -12.62 -11.36
CA ALA A 42 1.53 -12.11 -11.25
C ALA A 42 1.87 -11.06 -12.32
N ARG A 43 1.29 -11.17 -13.53
CA ARG A 43 1.52 -10.25 -14.65
C ARG A 43 0.81 -8.91 -14.52
N VAL A 44 -0.29 -8.85 -13.78
CA VAL A 44 -1.12 -7.63 -13.60
C VAL A 44 -1.14 -7.13 -12.16
N ALA A 45 -0.31 -7.71 -11.29
CA ALA A 45 -0.22 -7.32 -9.91
C ALA A 45 0.56 -6.01 -9.76
N ALA A 46 -0.02 -5.05 -9.04
CA ALA A 46 0.71 -3.86 -8.64
C ALA A 46 1.86 -4.23 -7.70
N ARG A 47 2.92 -3.43 -7.71
CA ARG A 47 4.14 -3.66 -6.93
C ARG A 47 4.56 -2.41 -6.18
N VAL A 48 4.96 -2.58 -4.93
CA VAL A 48 5.67 -1.55 -4.17
C VAL A 48 7.10 -1.46 -4.71
N LEU A 49 7.49 -0.30 -5.24
CA LEU A 49 8.80 -0.07 -5.83
C LEU A 49 9.79 0.52 -4.82
N ALA A 50 9.33 1.47 -4.00
CA ALA A 50 10.16 2.16 -3.04
C ALA A 50 9.35 2.59 -1.82
N ILE A 51 10.01 2.56 -0.66
CA ILE A 51 9.49 3.14 0.58
C ILE A 51 10.56 4.11 1.08
N ARG A 52 10.19 5.39 1.18
CA ARG A 52 11.06 6.46 1.69
C ARG A 52 10.52 6.91 3.05
N PRO A 53 11.12 6.47 4.17
CA PRO A 53 10.66 6.83 5.51
C PRO A 53 10.69 8.35 5.74
N LEU A 54 9.74 8.82 6.53
CA LEU A 54 9.65 10.19 7.02
C LEU A 54 9.68 10.17 8.56
N PRO A 55 9.96 11.30 9.22
CA PRO A 55 9.81 11.38 10.67
C PRO A 55 8.39 11.02 11.11
N ASP A 56 8.31 10.20 12.15
CA ASP A 56 7.05 9.83 12.81
C ASP A 56 6.32 11.09 13.32
N ALA A 57 5.00 11.00 13.42
CA ALA A 57 4.16 12.08 13.93
C ALA A 57 3.33 11.61 15.13
N GLU A 58 3.21 12.47 16.15
CA GLU A 58 2.35 12.19 17.31
C GLU A 58 0.85 12.27 16.98
N ARG A 59 0.51 12.99 15.91
CA ARG A 59 -0.87 13.17 15.44
C ARG A 59 -0.94 12.92 13.93
N PRO A 60 -2.00 12.25 13.45
CA PRO A 60 -2.17 12.00 12.02
C PRO A 60 -2.59 13.28 11.29
N SER A 61 -2.31 13.37 10.00
CA SER A 61 -2.71 14.52 9.17
C SER A 61 -4.20 14.49 8.84
N LEU A 62 -4.82 13.30 8.84
CA LEU A 62 -6.26 13.12 8.73
C LEU A 62 -6.87 12.79 10.10
N PRO A 63 -8.08 13.30 10.43
CA PRO A 63 -8.74 12.99 11.70
C PRO A 63 -8.87 11.47 11.92
N ASN A 64 -8.36 11.00 13.05
CA ASN A 64 -8.37 9.59 13.45
C ASN A 64 -8.29 9.52 14.99
N ASP A 65 -9.01 8.58 15.58
CA ASP A 65 -9.04 8.32 17.03
C ASP A 65 -7.88 7.45 17.55
N GLY A 66 -6.98 7.02 16.65
CA GLY A 66 -5.80 6.23 16.96
C GLY A 66 -4.78 6.98 17.83
N LYS A 67 -4.02 6.23 18.64
CA LYS A 67 -2.90 6.75 19.44
C LYS A 67 -1.59 6.53 18.68
N GLY A 68 -0.77 7.59 18.60
CA GLY A 68 0.54 7.56 17.96
C GLY A 68 1.61 6.79 18.76
N PRO A 69 2.87 6.79 18.28
CA PRO A 69 3.34 7.54 17.11
C PRO A 69 2.84 6.92 15.80
N PHE A 70 2.53 7.78 14.83
CA PHE A 70 2.17 7.40 13.47
C PHE A 70 3.43 7.35 12.63
N ARG A 71 3.73 6.16 12.09
CA ARG A 71 4.81 5.98 11.13
C ARG A 71 4.42 6.58 9.79
N ARG A 72 5.39 7.19 9.12
CA ARG A 72 5.16 7.96 7.89
C ARG A 72 6.18 7.60 6.82
N ALA A 73 5.72 7.55 5.58
CA ALA A 73 6.61 7.36 4.43
C ALA A 73 5.97 7.87 3.14
N ASP A 74 6.81 8.23 2.17
CA ASP A 74 6.42 8.33 0.78
C ASP A 74 6.69 6.99 0.08
N VAL A 75 5.67 6.40 -0.52
CA VAL A 75 5.71 5.05 -1.10
C VAL A 75 5.35 5.08 -2.58
N ASP A 76 6.22 4.56 -3.42
CA ASP A 76 5.97 4.42 -4.86
C ASP A 76 5.37 3.04 -5.14
N ILE A 77 4.20 3.02 -5.80
CA ILE A 77 3.51 1.79 -6.22
C ILE A 77 3.25 1.87 -7.72
N ALA A 78 3.59 0.80 -8.44
CA ALA A 78 3.39 0.71 -9.88
C ALA A 78 2.40 -0.38 -10.27
N PHE A 79 1.54 -0.06 -11.25
CA PHE A 79 0.61 -0.95 -11.93
C PHE A 79 0.97 -1.04 -13.43
#